data_AF-A0A7L5T4V2-F1
#
_entry.id   AF-A0A7L5T4V2-F1
#
_cell.length_a   1.000
_cell.length_b   1.000
_cell.length_c   1.000
_cell.angle_alpha   90.00
_cell.angle_beta   90.00
_cell.angle_gamma   90.00
#
_symmetry.space_group_name_H-M   'P 1'
#
loop_
_entity.id
_entity.type
_entity.pdbx_description
1 polymer ?
#
loop_
_entity_poly.entity_id
_entity_poly.type
_entity_poly.pdbx_seq_one_letter_code
_entity_poly.pdbx_strand_id
1 'polypeptide(L)'
;MAVVCRQAQEWVEEKVSQPIETWESRTEKRCRDYEWYDPRGWVCWLVTVTVKVLRTVVVTVGKLVTRLVCKVVEVAVDFGKDVFSSVWDLLVGATTLNPRRITDGILRLVGGVTLGVIRFGRLVLGGELVAFAIDAVNDASIRRHVRGLLARKYSGGTLEQIKRAINLDHGPFRLQLKATAYLTVMDSQASSTTDPKVPNLVALHESGEIDLRELCGITFPQGFFYRKRYRTFRKLDAAAGGGGEQAEVPLTKDEVNEYIISRGERGPDFQVFPMGADDLDTKLSTAEEKGRELYLKFSFDEKTVPVTKAEHIVQNDGDNRRETQSDFLAEVIDRQRKSLSPANPIAARFDLCRPVVVGIFRYTNHARHGVASIFGKRECDESTSDTSGVTFVDNFPDSIWKYVVVHELGHYVGLCHTDGVDRIMFSSEEKSAAAGWSIPRLFWSAYRSGEPDFTLDEAKKAWTYIVENFDPTCLGAAPSPPPLFPPGPIPRPPAPPKPPEGPPKPDGPIVK
;
A
#
# COMPACT_ATOMS: atom_id res chain seq x y z
N MET A 1 12.39 -2.05 -8.62
CA MET A 1 13.35 -3.14 -9.01
C MET A 1 12.79 -4.03 -10.11
N ALA A 2 13.54 -4.25 -11.21
CA ALA A 2 13.13 -5.10 -12.32
C ALA A 2 12.73 -6.52 -11.86
N VAL A 3 11.67 -7.08 -12.46
CA VAL A 3 11.14 -8.42 -12.13
C VAL A 3 12.23 -9.50 -12.15
N VAL A 4 13.19 -9.38 -13.08
CA VAL A 4 14.33 -10.28 -13.22
C VAL A 4 15.22 -10.30 -11.97
N CYS A 5 15.49 -9.13 -11.40
CA CYS A 5 16.30 -9.01 -10.20
C CYS A 5 15.62 -9.57 -8.96
N ARG A 6 14.29 -9.39 -8.89
CA ARG A 6 13.43 -10.02 -7.87
C ARG A 6 13.49 -11.54 -7.99
N GLN A 7 13.30 -12.07 -9.20
CA GLN A 7 13.37 -13.50 -9.47
C GLN A 7 14.76 -14.07 -9.18
N ALA A 8 15.84 -13.34 -9.49
CA ALA A 8 17.20 -13.76 -9.17
C ALA A 8 17.43 -13.83 -7.65
N GLN A 9 16.97 -12.84 -6.88
CA GLN A 9 17.10 -12.86 -5.43
C GLN A 9 16.25 -13.98 -4.79
N GLU A 10 15.00 -14.15 -5.24
CA GLU A 10 14.12 -15.25 -4.81
C GLU A 10 14.71 -16.61 -5.21
N TRP A 11 15.32 -16.72 -6.40
CA TRP A 11 16.00 -17.93 -6.86
C TRP A 11 17.24 -18.26 -6.02
N VAL A 12 18.05 -17.27 -5.65
CA VAL A 12 19.18 -17.49 -4.73
C VAL A 12 18.67 -17.98 -3.38
N GLU A 13 17.56 -17.42 -2.87
CA GLU A 13 16.95 -17.89 -1.63
C GLU A 13 16.41 -19.32 -1.78
N GLU A 14 15.64 -19.63 -2.81
CA GLU A 14 14.97 -20.91 -2.94
C GLU A 14 15.94 -22.04 -3.36
N LYS A 15 16.74 -21.82 -4.40
CA LYS A 15 17.59 -22.87 -5.00
C LYS A 15 18.93 -23.04 -4.32
N VAL A 16 19.49 -21.99 -3.71
CA VAL A 16 20.79 -22.13 -3.01
C VAL A 16 20.58 -22.43 -1.53
N SER A 17 19.60 -21.81 -0.87
CA SER A 17 19.47 -21.96 0.59
C SER A 17 18.75 -23.24 1.03
N GLN A 18 17.67 -23.66 0.34
CA GLN A 18 16.89 -24.84 0.75
C GLN A 18 17.66 -26.18 0.68
N PRO A 19 18.47 -26.47 -0.37
CA PRO A 19 19.22 -27.73 -0.40
C PRO A 19 20.23 -27.81 0.74
N ILE A 20 20.84 -26.68 1.08
CA ILE A 20 21.79 -26.62 2.20
C ILE A 20 21.06 -26.78 3.53
N GLU A 21 19.87 -26.19 3.72
CA GLU A 21 19.01 -26.44 4.91
C GLU A 21 18.60 -27.90 5.06
N THR A 22 18.21 -28.52 3.95
CA THR A 22 17.78 -29.93 3.95
C THR A 22 18.96 -30.84 4.27
N TRP A 23 20.15 -30.51 3.78
CA TRP A 23 21.38 -31.20 4.12
C TRP A 23 21.75 -30.98 5.59
N GLU A 24 21.69 -29.74 6.07
CA GLU A 24 21.99 -29.34 7.44
C GLU A 24 21.09 -30.05 8.46
N SER A 25 19.78 -30.05 8.23
CA SER A 25 18.81 -30.74 9.11
C SER A 25 19.04 -32.27 9.13
N ARG A 26 19.39 -32.87 7.98
CA ARG A 26 19.74 -34.31 7.92
C ARG A 26 21.04 -34.60 8.65
N THR A 27 22.05 -33.75 8.49
CA THR A 27 23.35 -33.88 9.15
C THR A 27 23.20 -33.67 10.65
N GLU A 28 22.50 -32.62 11.10
CA GLU A 28 22.26 -32.35 12.52
C GLU A 28 21.48 -33.50 13.19
N LYS A 29 20.51 -34.09 12.50
CA LYS A 29 19.79 -35.26 13.00
C LYS A 29 20.71 -36.47 13.17
N ARG A 30 21.58 -36.76 12.19
CA ARG A 30 22.59 -37.83 12.32
C ARG A 30 23.63 -37.52 13.40
N CYS A 31 24.02 -36.25 13.55
CA CYS A 31 25.01 -35.84 14.53
C CYS A 31 24.49 -35.96 15.97
N ARG A 32 23.18 -35.78 16.20
CA ARG A 32 22.56 -35.93 17.53
C ARG A 32 22.58 -37.37 18.06
N ASP A 33 22.73 -38.36 17.18
CA ASP A 33 22.75 -39.78 17.57
C ASP A 33 24.12 -40.20 18.15
N TYR A 34 25.16 -39.37 18.03
CA TYR A 34 26.47 -39.64 18.64
C TYR A 34 26.54 -39.11 20.06
N GLU A 35 27.07 -39.91 20.98
CA GLU A 35 27.33 -39.49 22.35
C GLU A 35 28.47 -38.46 22.39
N TRP A 36 28.41 -37.56 23.37
CA TRP A 36 29.31 -36.39 23.48
C TRP A 36 30.81 -36.75 23.58
N TYR A 37 31.12 -37.98 23.96
CA TYR A 37 32.49 -38.49 24.11
C TYR A 37 33.01 -39.22 22.86
N ASP A 38 32.17 -39.48 21.86
CA ASP A 38 32.63 -40.08 20.60
C ASP A 38 33.36 -39.00 19.76
N PRO A 39 34.64 -39.20 19.38
CA PRO A 39 35.36 -38.26 18.51
C PRO A 39 34.64 -38.01 17.18
N ARG A 40 33.80 -38.94 16.70
CA ARG A 40 32.96 -38.74 15.52
C ARG A 40 31.92 -37.64 15.76
N GLY A 41 31.39 -37.52 16.97
CA GLY A 41 30.46 -36.45 17.38
C GLY A 41 31.10 -35.06 17.27
N TRP A 42 32.37 -34.92 17.69
CA TRP A 42 33.13 -33.67 17.58
C TRP A 42 33.37 -33.24 16.13
N VAL A 43 33.77 -34.18 15.27
CA VAL A 43 33.93 -33.92 13.83
C VAL A 43 32.58 -33.55 13.20
N CYS A 44 31.51 -34.25 13.57
CA CYS A 44 30.15 -33.97 13.09
C CYS A 44 29.70 -32.56 13.48
N TRP A 45 29.95 -32.15 14.73
CA TRP A 45 29.68 -30.79 15.21
C TRP A 45 30.47 -29.74 14.44
N LEU A 46 31.78 -29.95 14.27
CA LEU A 46 32.66 -29.02 13.55
C LEU A 46 32.21 -28.87 12.09
N VAL A 47 31.95 -29.97 11.39
CA VAL A 47 31.43 -29.95 10.01
C VAL A 47 30.11 -29.20 9.94
N THR A 48 29.20 -29.43 10.90
CA THR A 48 27.91 -28.72 10.94
C THR A 48 28.10 -27.22 11.13
N VAL A 49 28.99 -26.80 12.03
CA VAL A 49 29.33 -25.38 12.25
C VAL A 49 29.97 -24.78 11.00
N THR A 50 30.94 -25.46 10.39
CA THR A 50 31.61 -24.99 9.17
C THR A 50 30.62 -24.83 8.03
N VAL A 51 29.70 -25.77 7.82
CA VAL A 51 28.67 -25.66 6.78
C VAL A 51 27.68 -24.53 7.10
N LYS A 52 27.28 -24.36 8.37
CA LYS A 52 26.47 -23.20 8.80
C LYS A 52 27.17 -21.87 8.48
N VAL A 53 28.46 -21.75 8.75
CA VAL A 53 29.26 -20.56 8.44
C VAL A 53 29.39 -20.36 6.94
N LEU A 54 29.80 -21.38 6.17
CA LEU A 54 29.95 -21.29 4.72
C LEU A 54 28.63 -20.93 4.03
N ARG A 55 27.52 -21.55 4.44
CA ARG A 55 26.18 -21.20 3.96
C ARG A 55 25.87 -19.74 4.25
N THR A 56 26.09 -19.31 5.48
CA THR A 56 25.84 -17.91 5.88
C THR A 56 26.66 -16.97 5.02
N VAL A 57 27.95 -17.25 4.80
CA VAL A 57 28.82 -16.43 3.95
C VAL A 57 28.35 -16.43 2.50
N VAL A 58 28.14 -17.61 1.88
CA VAL A 58 27.75 -17.73 0.47
C VAL A 58 26.40 -17.08 0.21
N VAL A 59 25.40 -17.31 1.08
CA VAL A 59 24.07 -16.70 0.94
C VAL A 59 24.15 -15.18 1.15
N THR A 60 24.93 -14.72 2.14
CA THR A 60 25.11 -13.29 2.41
C THR A 60 25.79 -12.58 1.25
N VAL A 61 26.93 -13.10 0.80
CA VAL A 61 27.70 -12.53 -0.32
C VAL A 61 26.90 -12.63 -1.62
N GLY A 62 26.27 -13.77 -1.90
CA GLY A 62 25.44 -13.96 -3.09
C GLY A 62 24.27 -12.97 -3.16
N LYS A 63 23.56 -12.77 -2.04
CA LYS A 63 22.50 -11.76 -1.94
C LYS A 63 23.05 -10.34 -2.12
N LEU A 64 24.17 -10.02 -1.49
CA LEU A 64 24.80 -8.70 -1.60
C LEU A 64 25.21 -8.39 -3.03
N VAL A 65 25.93 -9.30 -3.69
CA VAL A 65 26.39 -9.13 -5.07
C VAL A 65 25.22 -9.01 -6.02
N THR A 66 24.22 -9.90 -5.90
CA THR A 66 23.02 -9.84 -6.74
C THR A 66 22.28 -8.52 -6.56
N ARG A 67 22.08 -8.07 -5.30
CA ARG A 67 21.45 -6.79 -4.99
C ARG A 67 22.22 -5.62 -5.57
N LEU A 68 23.56 -5.61 -5.43
CA LEU A 68 24.42 -4.55 -5.94
C LEU A 68 24.31 -4.46 -7.46
N VAL A 69 24.50 -5.57 -8.18
CA VAL A 69 24.40 -5.64 -9.64
C VAL A 69 23.03 -5.19 -10.11
N CYS A 70 21.98 -5.67 -9.46
CA CYS A 70 20.61 -5.30 -9.77
C CYS A 70 20.33 -3.81 -9.59
N LYS A 71 20.84 -3.22 -8.51
CA LYS A 71 20.71 -1.78 -8.27
C LYS A 71 21.51 -0.96 -9.28
N VAL A 72 22.70 -1.41 -9.68
CA VAL A 72 23.47 -0.74 -10.74
C VAL A 72 22.69 -0.72 -12.05
N VAL A 73 22.16 -1.88 -12.47
CA VAL A 73 21.38 -2.00 -13.71
C VAL A 73 20.09 -1.19 -13.63
N GLU A 74 19.36 -1.25 -12.51
CA GLU A 74 18.15 -0.47 -12.29
C GLU A 74 18.42 1.04 -12.40
N VAL A 75 19.44 1.54 -11.70
CA VAL A 75 19.81 2.96 -11.75
C VAL A 75 20.19 3.37 -13.18
N ALA A 76 20.93 2.53 -13.91
CA ALA A 76 21.31 2.83 -15.30
C ALA A 76 20.10 2.85 -16.24
N VAL A 77 19.19 1.89 -16.12
CA VAL A 77 17.98 1.79 -16.97
C VAL A 77 16.99 2.90 -16.65
N ASP A 78 16.71 3.18 -15.39
CA ASP A 78 15.81 4.25 -14.97
C ASP A 78 16.35 5.60 -15.43
N PHE A 79 17.65 5.87 -15.20
CA PHE A 79 18.29 7.09 -15.68
C PHE A 79 18.18 7.24 -17.20
N GLY A 80 18.40 6.14 -17.96
CA GLY A 80 18.25 6.13 -19.41
C GLY A 80 16.82 6.41 -19.86
N LYS A 81 15.82 5.77 -19.22
CA LYS A 81 14.40 5.99 -19.50
C LYS A 81 13.97 7.42 -19.20
N ASP A 82 14.33 7.95 -18.03
CA ASP A 82 13.96 9.31 -17.61
C ASP A 82 14.56 10.35 -18.56
N VAL A 83 15.83 10.19 -18.94
CA VAL A 83 16.48 11.08 -19.92
C VAL A 83 15.78 10.97 -21.27
N PHE A 84 15.52 9.77 -21.76
CA PHE A 84 14.87 9.56 -23.06
C PHE A 84 13.44 10.09 -23.09
N SER A 85 12.61 9.78 -22.09
CA SER A 85 11.23 10.26 -22.02
C SER A 85 11.16 11.77 -21.85
N SER A 86 12.08 12.36 -21.08
CA SER A 86 12.15 13.82 -20.90
C SER A 86 12.54 14.53 -22.19
N VAL A 87 13.52 13.99 -22.92
CA VAL A 87 13.92 14.52 -24.24
C VAL A 87 12.78 14.36 -25.24
N TRP A 88 12.09 13.22 -25.25
CA TRP A 88 10.94 12.98 -26.12
C TRP A 88 9.77 13.93 -25.83
N ASP A 89 9.39 14.09 -24.56
CA ASP A 89 8.34 15.01 -24.13
C ASP A 89 8.70 16.46 -24.52
N LEU A 90 9.97 16.84 -24.43
CA LEU A 90 10.46 18.15 -24.84
C LEU A 90 10.40 18.34 -26.36
N LEU A 91 10.81 17.33 -27.15
CA LEU A 91 10.73 17.34 -28.62
C LEU A 91 9.28 17.38 -29.12
N VAL A 92 8.41 16.54 -28.56
CA VAL A 92 6.98 16.52 -28.88
C VAL A 92 6.32 17.81 -28.41
N GLY A 93 6.67 18.33 -27.24
CA GLY A 93 6.18 19.61 -26.73
C GLY A 93 6.55 20.78 -27.64
N ALA A 94 7.81 20.84 -28.09
CA ALA A 94 8.29 21.85 -29.02
C ALA A 94 7.59 21.77 -30.39
N THR A 95 7.42 20.56 -30.94
CA THR A 95 6.76 20.35 -32.23
C THR A 95 5.25 20.59 -32.19
N THR A 96 4.59 20.32 -31.06
CA THR A 96 3.16 20.59 -30.86
C THR A 96 2.87 21.99 -30.30
N LEU A 97 3.91 22.82 -30.11
CA LEU A 97 3.84 24.13 -29.45
C LEU A 97 3.04 24.08 -28.13
N ASN A 98 3.15 22.96 -27.41
CA ASN A 98 2.43 22.74 -26.17
C ASN A 98 3.38 23.08 -25.00
N PRO A 99 3.33 24.31 -24.45
CA PRO A 99 4.25 24.74 -23.39
C PRO A 99 4.17 23.83 -22.16
N ARG A 100 3.03 23.14 -21.95
CA ARG A 100 2.83 22.22 -20.82
C ARG A 100 3.73 20.99 -20.90
N ARG A 101 3.82 20.36 -22.07
CA ARG A 101 4.69 19.20 -22.32
C ARG A 101 6.16 19.56 -22.16
N ILE A 102 6.55 20.77 -22.58
CA ILE A 102 7.90 21.28 -22.41
C ILE A 102 8.26 21.42 -20.93
N THR A 103 7.38 22.04 -20.12
CA THR A 103 7.64 22.18 -18.67
C THR A 103 7.67 20.84 -17.96
N ASP A 104 6.78 19.90 -18.30
CA ASP A 104 6.81 18.53 -17.75
C ASP A 104 8.13 17.82 -18.09
N GLY A 105 8.58 17.91 -19.34
CA GLY A 105 9.85 17.35 -19.78
C GLY A 105 11.03 17.93 -19.01
N ILE A 106 11.06 19.25 -18.75
CA ILE A 106 12.13 19.88 -17.96
C ILE A 106 12.12 19.42 -16.51
N LEU A 107 10.95 19.40 -15.85
CA LEU A 107 10.84 18.97 -14.45
C LEU A 107 11.23 17.50 -14.27
N ARG A 108 10.81 16.64 -15.20
CA ARG A 108 11.22 15.23 -15.24
C ARG A 108 12.73 15.09 -15.44
N LEU A 109 13.33 15.87 -16.34
CA LEU A 109 14.77 15.84 -16.58
C LEU A 109 15.56 16.27 -15.33
N VAL A 110 15.20 17.40 -14.71
CA VAL A 110 15.89 17.91 -13.52
C VAL A 110 15.72 16.93 -12.35
N GLY A 111 14.51 16.41 -12.15
CA GLY A 111 14.21 15.42 -11.11
C GLY A 111 14.98 14.10 -11.33
N GLY A 112 14.94 13.55 -12.54
CA GLY A 112 15.62 12.31 -12.92
C GLY A 112 17.13 12.42 -12.80
N VAL A 113 17.74 13.51 -13.27
CA VAL A 113 19.20 13.73 -13.15
C VAL A 113 19.61 13.88 -11.69
N THR A 114 18.90 14.69 -10.91
CA THR A 114 19.23 14.91 -9.48
C THR A 114 19.12 13.60 -8.70
N LEU A 115 18.03 12.84 -8.89
CA LEU A 115 17.85 11.54 -8.26
C LEU A 115 18.89 10.51 -8.73
N GLY A 116 19.23 10.52 -10.03
CA GLY A 116 20.26 9.66 -10.60
C GLY A 116 21.63 9.88 -9.96
N VAL A 117 22.04 11.13 -9.78
CA VAL A 117 23.31 11.50 -9.11
C VAL A 117 23.31 11.04 -7.65
N ILE A 118 22.22 11.26 -6.91
CA ILE A 118 22.11 10.84 -5.50
C ILE A 118 22.21 9.31 -5.39
N ARG A 119 21.45 8.58 -6.23
CA ARG A 119 21.47 7.10 -6.26
C ARG A 119 22.85 6.55 -6.61
N PHE A 120 23.53 7.15 -7.60
CA PHE A 120 24.88 6.76 -7.98
C PHE A 120 25.91 7.06 -6.88
N GLY A 121 25.82 8.24 -6.26
CA GLY A 121 26.68 8.61 -5.12
C GLY A 121 26.56 7.60 -3.97
N ARG A 122 25.34 7.16 -3.62
CA ARG A 122 25.11 6.11 -2.61
C ARG A 122 25.81 4.80 -2.95
N LEU A 123 25.69 4.37 -4.20
CA LEU A 123 26.29 3.13 -4.69
C LEU A 123 27.82 3.17 -4.50
N VAL A 124 28.45 4.28 -4.90
CA VAL A 124 29.91 4.46 -4.82
C VAL A 124 30.39 4.57 -3.37
N LEU A 125 29.63 5.23 -2.50
CA LEU A 125 29.99 5.43 -1.08
C LEU A 125 29.70 4.21 -0.20
N GLY A 126 29.27 3.08 -0.77
CA GLY A 126 29.04 1.85 -0.02
C GLY A 126 27.76 1.86 0.83
N GLY A 127 26.83 2.78 0.57
CA GLY A 127 25.56 2.86 1.30
C GLY A 127 24.73 1.57 1.24
N GLU A 128 24.83 0.82 0.14
CA GLU A 128 24.17 -0.49 -0.02
C GLU A 128 24.64 -1.54 0.99
N LEU A 129 25.93 -1.53 1.37
CA LEU A 129 26.47 -2.49 2.35
C LEU A 129 25.91 -2.21 3.75
N VAL A 130 25.85 -0.92 4.12
CA VAL A 130 25.28 -0.47 5.40
C VAL A 130 23.79 -0.79 5.44
N ALA A 131 23.05 -0.49 4.36
CA ALA A 131 21.64 -0.82 4.24
C ALA A 131 21.39 -2.34 4.40
N PHE A 132 22.19 -3.18 3.74
CA PHE A 132 22.09 -4.64 3.85
C PHE A 132 22.29 -5.14 5.29
N ALA A 133 23.28 -4.60 6.01
CA ALA A 133 23.54 -4.98 7.40
C ALA A 133 22.37 -4.57 8.32
N ILE A 134 21.83 -3.36 8.14
CA ILE A 134 20.66 -2.87 8.88
C ILE A 134 19.44 -3.74 8.59
N ASP A 135 19.19 -4.09 7.33
CA ASP A 135 18.07 -4.94 6.91
C ASP A 135 18.12 -6.31 7.60
N ALA A 136 19.30 -6.93 7.71
CA ALA A 136 19.47 -8.23 8.38
C ALA A 136 19.15 -8.16 9.89
N VAL A 137 19.60 -7.09 10.57
CA VAL A 137 19.30 -6.87 12.00
C VAL A 137 17.80 -6.60 12.20
N ASN A 138 17.21 -5.79 11.32
CA ASN A 138 15.79 -5.46 11.36
C ASN A 138 14.92 -6.70 11.14
N ASP A 139 15.28 -7.58 10.20
CA ASP A 139 14.59 -8.86 9.93
C ASP A 139 14.57 -9.77 11.18
N ALA A 140 15.72 -9.95 11.83
CA ALA A 140 15.80 -10.73 13.06
C ALA A 140 14.97 -10.10 14.21
N SER A 141 14.91 -8.77 14.26
CA SER A 141 14.15 -8.03 15.28
C SER A 141 12.64 -8.16 15.07
N ILE A 142 12.14 -7.95 13.84
CA ILE A 142 10.70 -8.07 13.56
C ILE A 142 10.21 -9.51 13.73
N ARG A 143 10.99 -10.52 13.31
CA ARG A 143 10.59 -11.93 13.45
C ARG A 143 10.40 -12.31 14.91
N ARG A 144 11.30 -11.84 15.79
CA ARG A 144 11.16 -12.05 17.24
C ARG A 144 9.89 -11.38 17.78
N HIS A 145 9.61 -10.15 17.37
CA HIS A 145 8.40 -9.41 17.75
C HIS A 145 7.13 -10.15 17.32
N VAL A 146 7.04 -10.51 16.03
CA VAL A 146 5.87 -11.19 15.44
C VAL A 146 5.68 -12.58 16.03
N ARG A 147 6.76 -13.33 16.26
CA ARG A 147 6.70 -14.62 16.97
C ARG A 147 6.10 -14.47 18.37
N GLY A 148 6.48 -13.43 19.10
CA GLY A 148 5.92 -13.11 20.41
C GLY A 148 4.43 -12.75 20.34
N LEU A 149 4.01 -11.95 19.36
CA LEU A 149 2.60 -11.60 19.15
C LEU A 149 1.76 -12.84 18.84
N LEU A 150 2.20 -13.65 17.87
CA LEU A 150 1.47 -14.85 17.44
C LEU A 150 1.39 -15.90 18.54
N ALA A 151 2.47 -16.15 19.29
CA ALA A 151 2.47 -17.12 20.37
C ALA A 151 1.57 -16.71 21.56
N ARG A 152 1.30 -15.41 21.73
CA ARG A 152 0.33 -14.92 22.73
C ARG A 152 -1.12 -15.10 22.29
N LYS A 153 -1.41 -14.89 20.99
CA LYS A 153 -2.79 -14.91 20.47
C LYS A 153 -3.24 -16.29 20.00
N TYR A 154 -2.34 -17.11 19.47
CA TYR A 154 -2.64 -18.39 18.84
C TYR A 154 -1.82 -19.53 19.47
N SER A 155 -2.34 -20.75 19.39
CA SER A 155 -1.67 -21.96 19.89
C SER A 155 -1.89 -23.15 18.95
N GLY A 156 -1.15 -24.25 19.19
CA GLY A 156 -1.33 -25.51 18.48
C GLY A 156 -1.14 -25.42 16.97
N GLY A 157 -1.96 -26.17 16.22
CA GLY A 157 -1.86 -26.28 14.75
C GLY A 157 -2.06 -24.96 14.01
N THR A 158 -2.93 -24.07 14.52
CA THR A 158 -3.19 -22.75 13.93
C THR A 158 -1.93 -21.89 13.93
N LEU A 159 -1.21 -21.83 15.06
CA LEU A 159 0.03 -21.08 15.17
C LEU A 159 1.07 -21.56 14.14
N GLU A 160 1.24 -22.89 14.01
CA GLU A 160 2.21 -23.48 13.09
C GLU A 160 1.80 -23.34 11.61
N GLN A 161 0.50 -23.28 11.31
CA GLN A 161 0.02 -22.94 9.97
C GLN A 161 0.34 -21.48 9.63
N ILE A 162 0.03 -20.54 10.52
CA ILE A 162 0.31 -19.11 10.31
C ILE A 162 1.82 -18.88 10.12
N LYS A 163 2.67 -19.43 11.01
CA LYS A 163 4.13 -19.29 10.91
C LYS A 163 4.68 -19.78 9.57
N ARG A 164 4.17 -20.90 9.07
CA ARG A 164 4.55 -21.45 7.76
C ARG A 164 4.05 -20.58 6.62
N ALA A 165 2.79 -20.15 6.66
CA ALA A 165 2.19 -19.35 5.59
C ALA A 165 2.91 -18.00 5.39
N ILE A 166 3.35 -17.37 6.48
CA ILE A 166 4.08 -16.08 6.42
C ILE A 166 5.60 -16.25 6.39
N ASN A 167 6.13 -17.48 6.33
CA ASN A 167 7.56 -17.76 6.31
C ASN A 167 8.31 -17.17 7.54
N LEU A 168 7.71 -17.26 8.74
CA LEU A 168 8.27 -16.63 9.94
C LEU A 168 9.62 -17.23 10.36
N ASP A 169 9.77 -18.55 10.20
CA ASP A 169 10.95 -19.29 10.69
C ASP A 169 11.94 -19.65 9.58
N HIS A 170 11.58 -19.51 8.31
CA HIS A 170 12.40 -19.87 7.16
C HIS A 170 12.10 -18.95 5.97
N GLY A 171 13.05 -18.76 5.06
CA GLY A 171 12.84 -17.96 3.84
C GLY A 171 12.52 -16.48 4.09
N PRO A 172 11.97 -15.78 3.09
CA PRO A 172 11.59 -14.37 3.22
C PRO A 172 10.28 -14.22 4.01
N PHE A 173 10.38 -13.77 5.26
CA PHE A 173 9.23 -13.52 6.14
C PHE A 173 8.37 -12.41 5.56
N ARG A 174 7.14 -12.71 5.13
CA ARG A 174 6.17 -11.71 4.62
C ARG A 174 4.74 -12.22 4.72
N LEU A 175 3.81 -11.30 5.01
CA LEU A 175 2.38 -11.56 4.81
C LEU A 175 2.02 -11.30 3.34
N GLN A 176 1.46 -12.31 2.66
CA GLN A 176 1.00 -12.16 1.28
C GLN A 176 -0.44 -11.62 1.29
N LEU A 177 -0.63 -10.45 0.69
CA LEU A 177 -1.94 -9.79 0.62
C LEU A 177 -2.32 -9.64 -0.85
N LYS A 178 -3.38 -10.34 -1.25
CA LYS A 178 -3.99 -10.15 -2.56
C LYS A 178 -4.92 -8.94 -2.49
N ALA A 179 -4.48 -7.85 -3.09
CA ALA A 179 -5.20 -6.58 -3.12
C ALA A 179 -5.91 -6.38 -4.46
N THR A 180 -6.83 -5.42 -4.51
CA THR A 180 -7.47 -5.00 -5.77
C THR A 180 -7.34 -3.50 -5.91
N ALA A 181 -6.82 -3.07 -7.06
CA ALA A 181 -6.76 -1.67 -7.46
C ALA A 181 -7.93 -1.37 -8.37
N TYR A 182 -8.85 -0.54 -7.90
CA TYR A 182 -9.97 -0.06 -8.70
C TYR A 182 -9.64 1.30 -9.29
N LEU A 183 -9.89 1.46 -10.59
CA LEU A 183 -9.86 2.73 -11.28
C LEU A 183 -11.31 3.13 -11.58
N THR A 184 -11.77 4.21 -10.95
CA THR A 184 -13.09 4.75 -11.28
C THR A 184 -13.11 5.26 -12.71
N VAL A 185 -14.23 5.08 -13.40
CA VAL A 185 -14.40 5.56 -14.78
C VAL A 185 -15.74 6.26 -14.92
N MET A 186 -15.76 7.36 -15.67
CA MET A 186 -16.98 8.00 -16.10
C MET A 186 -17.11 7.86 -17.61
N ASP A 187 -18.32 7.57 -18.08
CA ASP A 187 -18.62 7.39 -19.49
C ASP A 187 -19.39 8.60 -20.02
N SER A 188 -18.95 9.18 -21.15
CA SER A 188 -19.65 10.28 -21.80
C SER A 188 -21.03 9.90 -22.30
N GLN A 189 -21.32 8.62 -22.49
CA GLN A 189 -22.62 8.15 -22.97
C GLN A 189 -23.54 7.65 -21.85
N ALA A 190 -23.09 7.63 -20.59
CA ALA A 190 -23.93 7.23 -19.47
C ALA A 190 -25.11 8.21 -19.31
N SER A 191 -26.35 7.72 -19.33
CA SER A 191 -27.55 8.56 -19.18
C SER A 191 -27.64 9.16 -17.78
N SER A 192 -28.07 10.42 -17.68
CA SER A 192 -28.37 11.04 -16.39
C SER A 192 -29.58 10.37 -15.72
N THR A 193 -29.52 10.26 -14.39
CA THR A 193 -30.66 9.82 -13.57
C THR A 193 -31.76 10.87 -13.47
N THR A 194 -31.43 12.15 -13.65
CA THR A 194 -32.37 13.29 -13.52
C THR A 194 -32.97 13.72 -14.85
N ASP A 195 -32.22 13.59 -15.95
CA ASP A 195 -32.68 13.88 -17.31
C ASP A 195 -32.17 12.81 -18.29
N PRO A 196 -32.94 11.74 -18.56
CA PRO A 196 -32.49 10.63 -19.39
C PRO A 196 -32.11 11.00 -20.84
N LYS A 197 -32.46 12.21 -21.31
CA LYS A 197 -32.11 12.70 -22.65
C LYS A 197 -30.72 13.34 -22.70
N VAL A 198 -30.10 13.57 -21.55
CA VAL A 198 -28.82 14.26 -21.42
C VAL A 198 -27.82 13.31 -20.77
N PRO A 199 -26.59 13.23 -21.27
CA PRO A 199 -25.57 12.44 -20.60
C PRO A 199 -25.30 12.94 -19.18
N ASN A 200 -25.04 12.00 -18.28
CA ASN A 200 -24.84 12.24 -16.86
C ASN A 200 -23.70 13.23 -16.60
N LEU A 201 -22.59 13.14 -17.36
CA LEU A 201 -21.48 14.10 -17.24
C LEU A 201 -21.91 15.54 -17.55
N VAL A 202 -22.78 15.74 -18.54
CA VAL A 202 -23.31 17.06 -18.88
C VAL A 202 -24.24 17.54 -17.78
N ALA A 203 -25.16 16.69 -17.33
CA ALA A 203 -26.11 17.05 -16.27
C ALA A 203 -25.39 17.46 -14.97
N LEU A 204 -24.37 16.71 -14.54
CA LEU A 204 -23.54 17.05 -13.38
C LEU A 204 -22.71 18.32 -13.59
N HIS A 205 -22.30 18.60 -14.83
CA HIS A 205 -21.58 19.83 -15.15
C HIS A 205 -22.48 21.07 -15.09
N GLU A 206 -23.67 20.97 -15.69
CA GLU A 206 -24.68 22.04 -15.71
C GLU A 206 -25.18 22.37 -14.30
N SER A 207 -25.27 21.36 -13.41
CA SER A 207 -25.65 21.57 -12.00
C SER A 207 -24.53 22.12 -11.11
N GLY A 208 -23.30 22.19 -11.62
CA GLY A 208 -22.13 22.66 -10.86
C GLY A 208 -21.56 21.64 -9.86
N GLU A 209 -22.05 20.39 -9.87
CA GLU A 209 -21.53 19.31 -9.02
C GLU A 209 -20.11 18.89 -9.44
N ILE A 210 -19.84 18.96 -10.75
CA ILE A 210 -18.50 18.76 -11.33
C ILE A 210 -18.15 19.88 -12.31
N ASP A 211 -16.87 20.22 -12.43
CA ASP A 211 -16.36 20.97 -13.58
C ASP A 211 -15.72 19.99 -14.58
N LEU A 212 -16.44 19.65 -15.65
CA LEU A 212 -15.93 18.74 -16.67
C LEU A 212 -14.64 19.28 -17.31
N ARG A 213 -14.47 20.60 -17.42
CA ARG A 213 -13.22 21.19 -17.94
C ARG A 213 -12.06 20.99 -16.97
N GLU A 214 -12.31 21.04 -15.66
CA GLU A 214 -11.31 20.76 -14.62
C GLU A 214 -10.94 19.27 -14.63
N LEU A 215 -11.94 18.38 -14.68
CA LEU A 215 -11.72 16.94 -14.82
C LEU A 215 -10.96 16.61 -16.12
N CYS A 216 -11.15 17.43 -17.16
CA CYS A 216 -10.41 17.39 -18.42
C CYS A 216 -9.00 17.97 -18.38
N GLY A 217 -8.55 18.53 -17.26
CA GLY A 217 -7.26 19.22 -17.22
C GLY A 217 -7.18 20.38 -18.21
N ILE A 218 -8.33 20.97 -18.56
CA ILE A 218 -8.41 22.18 -19.38
C ILE A 218 -8.26 23.40 -18.46
N THR A 219 -8.98 23.41 -17.33
CA THR A 219 -8.96 24.43 -16.28
C THR A 219 -8.26 23.92 -15.01
N PHE A 220 -7.55 24.81 -14.31
CA PHE A 220 -6.80 24.48 -13.09
C PHE A 220 -6.92 25.61 -12.06
N PRO A 221 -8.05 25.69 -11.33
CA PRO A 221 -8.29 26.80 -10.40
C PRO A 221 -7.26 26.85 -9.26
N GLN A 222 -6.66 25.70 -8.88
CA GLN A 222 -5.72 25.59 -7.76
C GLN A 222 -4.25 25.85 -8.15
N GLY A 223 -3.97 26.15 -9.42
CA GLY A 223 -2.62 26.39 -9.91
C GLY A 223 -1.90 25.15 -10.44
N PHE A 224 -0.64 25.36 -10.86
CA PHE A 224 0.09 24.41 -11.72
C PHE A 224 0.42 23.07 -11.04
N PHE A 225 0.69 23.05 -9.74
CA PHE A 225 1.14 21.85 -9.03
C PHE A 225 0.00 20.88 -8.63
N TYR A 226 -1.24 21.37 -8.61
CA TYR A 226 -2.43 20.56 -8.30
C TYR A 226 -3.18 20.11 -9.56
N ARG A 227 -2.51 20.14 -10.71
CA ARG A 227 -3.10 19.80 -11.99
C ARG A 227 -3.24 18.29 -12.16
N LYS A 228 -4.37 17.87 -12.73
CA LYS A 228 -4.54 16.49 -13.22
C LYS A 228 -3.73 16.27 -14.50
N ARG A 229 -3.26 15.04 -14.71
CA ARG A 229 -2.56 14.66 -15.94
C ARG A 229 -3.52 14.64 -17.12
N TYR A 230 -3.01 14.97 -18.30
CA TYR A 230 -3.79 15.06 -19.55
C TYR A 230 -4.16 13.69 -20.15
N ARG A 231 -3.64 12.59 -19.60
CA ARG A 231 -3.77 11.22 -20.14
C ARG A 231 -4.97 10.45 -19.61
N THR A 232 -5.88 11.14 -18.95
CA THR A 232 -7.05 10.54 -18.31
C THR A 232 -8.21 10.25 -19.26
N PHE A 233 -8.07 10.53 -20.56
CA PHE A 233 -9.14 10.39 -21.55
C PHE A 233 -8.85 9.29 -22.55
N ARG A 234 -9.89 8.52 -22.85
CA ARG A 234 -9.85 7.53 -23.93
C ARG A 234 -11.04 7.78 -24.85
N LYS A 235 -10.76 8.17 -26.10
CA LYS A 235 -11.77 8.23 -27.16
C LYS A 235 -12.16 6.80 -27.53
N LEU A 236 -13.45 6.49 -27.53
CA LEU A 236 -13.93 5.13 -27.81
C LEU A 236 -13.86 4.78 -29.31
N ASP A 237 -14.00 5.77 -30.19
CA ASP A 237 -14.05 5.57 -31.65
C ASP A 237 -12.68 5.73 -32.35
N ALA A 238 -11.62 6.04 -31.60
CA ALA A 238 -10.29 6.16 -32.19
C ALA A 238 -9.73 4.76 -32.46
N ALA A 239 -9.98 4.23 -33.66
CA ALA A 239 -9.35 3.01 -34.15
C ALA A 239 -7.82 3.17 -34.05
N ALA A 240 -7.21 2.54 -33.05
CA ALA A 240 -5.77 2.52 -32.89
C ALA A 240 -5.19 1.75 -34.08
N GLY A 241 -4.48 2.44 -34.96
CA GLY A 241 -3.84 1.84 -36.13
C GLY A 241 -2.90 0.71 -35.71
N GLY A 242 -3.31 -0.54 -35.95
CA GLY A 242 -2.43 -1.70 -36.10
C GLY A 242 -1.85 -2.36 -34.85
N GLY A 243 -2.23 -1.96 -33.63
CA GLY A 243 -1.48 -2.39 -32.43
C GLY A 243 -2.26 -2.68 -31.16
N GLY A 244 -3.58 -2.97 -31.20
CA GLY A 244 -4.34 -3.54 -30.07
C GLY A 244 -4.51 -2.69 -28.80
N GLU A 245 -3.64 -1.71 -28.55
CA GLU A 245 -3.76 -0.74 -27.48
C GLU A 245 -4.53 0.47 -27.99
N GLN A 246 -5.68 0.75 -27.38
CA GLN A 246 -6.43 1.98 -27.61
C GLN A 246 -5.51 3.17 -27.29
N ALA A 247 -5.14 3.93 -28.31
CA ALA A 247 -4.27 5.09 -28.13
C ALA A 247 -4.98 6.12 -27.21
N GLU A 248 -4.26 6.59 -26.19
CA GLU A 248 -4.69 7.71 -25.35
C GLU A 248 -4.66 9.01 -26.19
N VAL A 249 -5.70 9.22 -26.99
CA VAL A 249 -5.87 10.45 -27.78
C VAL A 249 -6.49 11.51 -26.88
N PRO A 250 -5.74 12.56 -26.49
CA PRO A 250 -6.28 13.59 -25.61
C PRO A 250 -7.43 14.33 -26.29
N LEU A 251 -8.45 14.68 -25.51
CA LEU A 251 -9.52 15.57 -25.96
C LEU A 251 -8.98 17.00 -26.11
N THR A 252 -9.36 17.65 -27.19
CA THR A 252 -9.09 19.08 -27.36
C THR A 252 -10.08 19.91 -26.55
N LYS A 253 -9.71 21.16 -26.24
CA LYS A 253 -10.60 22.09 -25.55
C LYS A 253 -11.90 22.31 -26.33
N ASP A 254 -11.82 22.35 -27.65
CA ASP A 254 -12.97 22.59 -28.52
C ASP A 254 -13.90 21.38 -28.56
N GLU A 255 -13.36 20.16 -28.60
CA GLU A 255 -14.17 18.93 -28.49
C GLU A 255 -14.94 18.86 -27.16
N VAL A 256 -14.29 19.15 -26.03
CA VAL A 256 -14.97 19.17 -24.72
C VAL A 256 -16.02 20.27 -24.65
N ASN A 257 -15.72 21.46 -25.20
CA ASN A 257 -16.70 22.54 -25.24
C ASN A 257 -17.87 22.23 -26.17
N GLU A 258 -17.63 21.62 -27.33
CA GLU A 258 -18.70 21.18 -28.24
C GLU A 258 -19.59 20.14 -27.57
N TYR A 259 -18.99 19.16 -26.88
CA TYR A 259 -19.72 18.17 -26.09
C TYR A 259 -20.59 18.82 -25.01
N ILE A 260 -20.06 19.78 -24.24
CA ILE A 260 -20.84 20.51 -23.23
C ILE A 260 -21.95 21.35 -23.87
N ILE A 261 -21.64 22.16 -24.89
CA ILE A 261 -22.59 23.11 -25.51
C ILE A 261 -23.72 22.39 -26.26
N SER A 262 -23.41 21.26 -26.89
CA SER A 262 -24.40 20.40 -27.57
C SER A 262 -25.16 19.49 -26.61
N ARG A 263 -24.92 19.61 -25.29
CA ARG A 263 -25.47 18.73 -24.26
C ARG A 263 -25.24 17.24 -24.56
N GLY A 264 -24.08 16.92 -25.12
CA GLY A 264 -23.65 15.56 -25.46
C GLY A 264 -24.12 15.05 -26.82
N GLU A 265 -24.86 15.84 -27.61
CA GLU A 265 -25.31 15.44 -28.95
C GLU A 265 -24.19 15.47 -30.00
N ARG A 266 -23.13 16.26 -29.77
CA ARG A 266 -21.97 16.42 -30.67
C ARG A 266 -20.66 16.25 -29.91
N GLY A 267 -19.60 15.91 -30.63
CA GLY A 267 -18.29 15.60 -30.08
C GLY A 267 -18.01 14.09 -30.07
N PRO A 268 -16.79 13.67 -29.74
CA PRO A 268 -16.42 12.26 -29.69
C PRO A 268 -16.99 11.58 -28.44
N ASP A 269 -17.19 10.27 -28.50
CA ASP A 269 -17.42 9.43 -27.32
C ASP A 269 -16.12 9.22 -26.56
N PHE A 270 -16.16 9.39 -25.24
CA PHE A 270 -14.97 9.25 -24.41
C PHE A 270 -15.27 8.71 -23.01
N GLN A 271 -14.24 8.09 -22.44
CA GLN A 271 -14.19 7.76 -21.02
C GLN A 271 -13.19 8.64 -20.30
N VAL A 272 -13.55 9.01 -19.07
CA VAL A 272 -12.72 9.78 -18.16
C VAL A 272 -12.24 8.87 -17.04
N PHE A 273 -10.94 8.87 -16.80
CA PHE A 273 -10.28 8.17 -15.70
C PHE A 273 -9.66 9.18 -14.72
N PRO A 274 -9.43 8.85 -13.46
CA PRO A 274 -8.74 9.75 -12.53
C PRO A 274 -7.24 9.82 -12.79
N MET A 275 -6.65 8.80 -13.44
CA MET A 275 -5.24 8.74 -13.84
C MET A 275 -5.02 7.79 -15.02
N GLY A 276 -3.85 7.87 -15.67
CA GLY A 276 -3.45 6.92 -16.70
C GLY A 276 -3.08 5.55 -16.12
N ALA A 277 -3.05 4.52 -16.96
CA ALA A 277 -2.68 3.16 -16.53
C ALA A 277 -1.23 3.08 -16.03
N ASP A 278 -0.29 3.71 -16.74
CA ASP A 278 1.12 3.78 -16.33
C ASP A 278 1.32 4.50 -14.98
N ASP A 279 0.48 5.52 -14.73
CA ASP A 279 0.53 6.29 -13.48
C ASP A 279 0.02 5.43 -12.31
N LEU A 280 -1.04 4.64 -12.54
CA LEU A 280 -1.54 3.67 -11.58
C LEU A 280 -0.48 2.60 -11.30
N ASP A 281 0.09 1.97 -12.33
CA ASP A 281 1.16 0.96 -12.19
C ASP A 281 2.36 1.49 -11.41
N THR A 282 2.77 2.74 -11.65
CA THR A 282 3.85 3.39 -10.90
C THR A 282 3.54 3.47 -9.40
N LYS A 283 2.30 3.79 -9.02
CA LYS A 283 1.87 3.87 -7.62
C LYS A 283 1.72 2.49 -6.98
N LEU A 284 1.14 1.53 -7.70
CA LEU A 284 0.96 0.15 -7.24
C LEU A 284 2.31 -0.55 -7.06
N SER A 285 3.21 -0.44 -8.03
CA SER A 285 4.58 -0.99 -7.95
C SER A 285 5.38 -0.34 -6.82
N THR A 286 5.23 0.97 -6.60
CA THR A 286 5.81 1.64 -5.42
C THR A 286 5.25 1.05 -4.12
N ALA A 287 3.95 0.79 -4.05
CA ALA A 287 3.34 0.15 -2.88
C ALA A 287 3.78 -1.30 -2.68
N GLU A 288 3.96 -2.08 -3.74
CA GLU A 288 4.54 -3.42 -3.68
C GLU A 288 6.00 -3.43 -3.21
N GLU A 289 6.78 -2.42 -3.61
CA GLU A 289 8.17 -2.27 -3.19
C GLU A 289 8.25 -1.85 -1.73
N LYS A 290 7.60 -0.74 -1.38
CA LYS A 290 7.64 -0.13 -0.04
C LYS A 290 6.87 -0.90 1.01
N GLY A 291 5.81 -1.63 0.64
CA GLY A 291 5.10 -2.54 1.53
C GLY A 291 6.01 -3.64 2.12
N ARG A 292 7.10 -3.99 1.43
CA ARG A 292 8.08 -4.99 1.92
C ARG A 292 8.84 -4.51 3.14
N GLU A 293 9.00 -3.21 3.31
CA GLU A 293 9.63 -2.62 4.50
C GLU A 293 8.74 -2.86 5.75
N LEU A 294 7.43 -3.05 5.55
CA LEU A 294 6.47 -3.51 6.57
C LEU A 294 6.33 -5.05 6.62
N TYR A 295 7.13 -5.80 5.86
CA TYR A 295 7.02 -7.25 5.69
C TYR A 295 5.66 -7.67 5.11
N LEU A 296 5.09 -6.83 4.24
CA LEU A 296 3.89 -7.11 3.46
C LEU A 296 4.27 -7.32 2.00
N LYS A 297 3.66 -8.30 1.34
CA LYS A 297 3.79 -8.53 -0.10
C LYS A 297 2.41 -8.34 -0.73
N PHE A 298 2.20 -7.16 -1.29
CA PHE A 298 1.00 -6.88 -2.08
C PHE A 298 1.10 -7.52 -3.46
N SER A 299 -0.05 -7.93 -3.99
CA SER A 299 -0.27 -8.32 -5.38
C SER A 299 -1.59 -7.71 -5.78
N PHE A 300 -1.59 -6.79 -6.74
CA PHE A 300 -2.79 -6.07 -7.15
C PHE A 300 -3.44 -6.72 -8.37
N ASP A 301 -4.72 -7.02 -8.27
CA ASP A 301 -5.58 -7.18 -9.44
C ASP A 301 -6.14 -5.81 -9.81
N GLU A 302 -6.00 -5.38 -11.06
CA GLU A 302 -6.56 -4.12 -11.54
C GLU A 302 -7.97 -4.30 -12.09
N LYS A 303 -8.87 -3.37 -11.77
CA LYS A 303 -10.26 -3.36 -12.25
C LYS A 303 -10.71 -1.93 -12.52
N THR A 304 -11.62 -1.76 -13.47
CA THR A 304 -12.33 -0.50 -13.68
C THR A 304 -13.74 -0.59 -13.09
N VAL A 305 -14.24 0.52 -12.54
CA VAL A 305 -15.60 0.57 -11.98
C VAL A 305 -16.29 1.88 -12.39
N PRO A 306 -17.49 1.84 -13.00
CA PRO A 306 -18.18 3.04 -13.41
C PRO A 306 -18.68 3.82 -12.18
N VAL A 307 -18.58 5.14 -12.22
CA VAL A 307 -19.17 6.05 -11.23
C VAL A 307 -20.06 7.06 -11.92
N THR A 308 -21.28 7.23 -11.39
CA THR A 308 -22.29 8.12 -11.97
C THR A 308 -22.81 9.17 -11.00
N LYS A 309 -22.65 8.98 -9.68
CA LYS A 309 -23.08 9.98 -8.70
C LYS A 309 -21.98 11.01 -8.44
N ALA A 310 -22.37 12.27 -8.23
CA ALA A 310 -21.44 13.36 -7.88
C ALA A 310 -20.58 13.02 -6.66
N GLU A 311 -21.19 12.49 -5.60
CA GLU A 311 -20.54 12.11 -4.34
C GLU A 311 -19.50 10.97 -4.49
N HIS A 312 -19.60 10.17 -5.56
CA HIS A 312 -18.64 9.11 -5.89
C HIS A 312 -17.48 9.62 -6.75
N ILE A 313 -17.69 10.73 -7.48
CA ILE A 313 -16.68 11.41 -8.29
C ILE A 313 -15.85 12.35 -7.42
N VAL A 314 -16.52 13.08 -6.54
CA VAL A 314 -15.97 14.12 -5.67
C VAL A 314 -16.21 13.71 -4.23
N GLN A 315 -15.23 13.08 -3.61
CA GLN A 315 -15.40 12.57 -2.25
C GLN A 315 -15.31 13.70 -1.23
N ASN A 316 -16.34 13.79 -0.39
CA ASN A 316 -16.33 14.69 0.75
C ASN A 316 -15.32 14.20 1.79
N ASP A 317 -14.40 15.07 2.18
CA ASP A 317 -13.31 14.78 3.11
C ASP A 317 -13.32 15.65 4.39
N GLY A 318 -14.45 16.35 4.63
CA GLY A 318 -14.73 17.12 5.84
C GLY A 318 -15.16 16.26 7.03
N ASP A 319 -16.04 16.78 7.90
CA ASP A 319 -16.41 16.13 9.16
C ASP A 319 -17.03 14.73 8.98
N ASN A 320 -17.76 14.52 7.89
CA ASN A 320 -18.42 13.25 7.57
C ASN A 320 -17.57 12.32 6.68
N ARG A 321 -16.27 12.60 6.49
CA ARG A 321 -15.40 11.88 5.55
C ARG A 321 -15.43 10.36 5.66
N ARG A 322 -15.55 9.84 6.89
CA ARG A 322 -15.51 8.39 7.12
C ARG A 322 -16.79 7.71 6.68
N GLU A 323 -17.92 8.41 6.85
CA GLU A 323 -19.22 7.94 6.42
C GLU A 323 -19.28 7.96 4.90
N THR A 324 -18.93 9.09 4.26
CA THR A 324 -18.94 9.22 2.80
C THR A 324 -17.98 8.25 2.11
N GLN A 325 -16.77 8.05 2.65
CA GLN A 325 -15.86 7.03 2.14
C GLN A 325 -16.42 5.62 2.34
N SER A 326 -17.06 5.34 3.49
CA SER A 326 -17.67 4.04 3.76
C SER A 326 -18.85 3.76 2.85
N ASP A 327 -19.66 4.78 2.57
CA ASP A 327 -20.75 4.71 1.62
C ASP A 327 -20.23 4.39 0.22
N PHE A 328 -19.21 5.11 -0.23
CA PHE A 328 -18.57 4.84 -1.52
C PHE A 328 -18.01 3.41 -1.60
N LEU A 329 -17.25 2.98 -0.59
CA LEU A 329 -16.65 1.64 -0.58
C LEU A 329 -17.73 0.54 -0.55
N ALA A 330 -18.83 0.75 0.14
CA ALA A 330 -19.93 -0.21 0.17
C ALA A 330 -20.74 -0.22 -1.14
N GLU A 331 -21.12 0.95 -1.65
CA GLU A 331 -22.01 1.07 -2.81
C GLU A 331 -21.32 0.79 -4.15
N VAL A 332 -20.07 1.22 -4.30
CA VAL A 332 -19.34 1.15 -5.58
C VAL A 332 -18.40 -0.05 -5.62
N ILE A 333 -17.78 -0.37 -4.50
CA ILE A 333 -16.71 -1.40 -4.40
C ILE A 333 -17.21 -2.69 -3.73
N ASP A 334 -18.48 -2.73 -3.31
CA ASP A 334 -19.12 -3.89 -2.65
C ASP A 334 -18.41 -4.34 -1.36
N ARG A 335 -17.93 -3.37 -0.58
CA ARG A 335 -17.30 -3.62 0.73
C ARG A 335 -18.34 -3.80 1.81
N GLN A 336 -18.10 -4.75 2.70
CA GLN A 336 -19.02 -5.10 3.77
C GLN A 336 -19.00 -4.05 4.87
N ARG A 337 -20.19 -3.58 5.26
CA ARG A 337 -20.37 -2.65 6.37
C ARG A 337 -20.46 -3.37 7.71
N LYS A 338 -19.73 -2.92 8.71
CA LYS A 338 -19.79 -3.50 10.06
C LYS A 338 -21.17 -3.28 10.72
N SER A 339 -21.86 -2.18 10.41
CA SER A 339 -23.12 -1.75 11.03
C SER A 339 -24.38 -2.49 10.54
N LEU A 340 -24.36 -3.07 9.33
CA LEU A 340 -25.58 -3.53 8.65
C LEU A 340 -26.16 -4.88 9.16
N SER A 341 -25.44 -5.68 9.97
CA SER A 341 -26.00 -6.90 10.57
C SER A 341 -25.12 -7.47 11.69
N PRO A 342 -25.67 -8.18 12.71
CA PRO A 342 -24.87 -8.86 13.74
C PRO A 342 -23.91 -9.94 13.22
N ALA A 343 -24.18 -10.52 12.05
CA ALA A 343 -23.26 -11.47 11.37
C ALA A 343 -22.19 -10.75 10.52
N ASN A 344 -22.39 -9.46 10.24
CA ASN A 344 -21.55 -8.66 9.37
C ASN A 344 -20.15 -8.31 9.91
N PRO A 345 -19.89 -8.20 11.24
CA PRO A 345 -18.55 -7.90 11.74
C PRO A 345 -17.49 -8.93 11.35
N ILE A 346 -17.90 -10.19 11.15
CA ILE A 346 -17.00 -11.25 10.69
C ILE A 346 -16.70 -11.05 9.20
N ALA A 347 -17.72 -10.88 8.36
CA ALA A 347 -17.56 -10.64 6.92
C ALA A 347 -16.77 -9.35 6.63
N ALA A 348 -17.08 -8.27 7.33
CA ALA A 348 -16.32 -7.02 7.30
C ALA A 348 -14.86 -7.24 7.75
N ARG A 349 -14.57 -8.09 8.74
CA ARG A 349 -13.17 -8.41 9.08
C ARG A 349 -12.47 -9.23 8.00
N PHE A 350 -13.16 -10.12 7.29
CA PHE A 350 -12.59 -10.84 6.16
C PHE A 350 -12.17 -9.91 5.02
N ASP A 351 -12.86 -8.79 4.88
CA ASP A 351 -12.48 -7.74 3.94
C ASP A 351 -11.06 -7.19 4.22
N LEU A 352 -10.55 -7.26 5.46
CA LEU A 352 -9.16 -6.90 5.78
C LEU A 352 -8.12 -7.79 5.09
N CYS A 353 -8.47 -9.04 4.77
CA CYS A 353 -7.56 -9.95 4.06
C CYS A 353 -7.33 -9.53 2.60
N ARG A 354 -8.18 -8.65 2.06
CA ARG A 354 -8.19 -8.25 0.65
C ARG A 354 -8.23 -6.72 0.56
N PRO A 355 -7.09 -6.04 0.78
CA PRO A 355 -7.03 -4.59 0.70
C PRO A 355 -7.53 -4.11 -0.65
N VAL A 356 -8.33 -3.05 -0.65
CA VAL A 356 -8.75 -2.37 -1.87
C VAL A 356 -8.15 -0.97 -1.88
N VAL A 357 -7.59 -0.58 -3.02
CA VAL A 357 -7.13 0.80 -3.27
C VAL A 357 -7.93 1.33 -4.45
N VAL A 358 -8.47 2.53 -4.35
CA VAL A 358 -9.40 3.08 -5.35
C VAL A 358 -8.91 4.44 -5.81
N GLY A 359 -8.56 4.52 -7.09
CA GLY A 359 -8.28 5.79 -7.75
C GLY A 359 -9.58 6.56 -7.94
N ILE A 360 -9.67 7.76 -7.39
CA ILE A 360 -10.83 8.66 -7.49
C ILE A 360 -10.44 9.99 -8.13
N PHE A 361 -11.43 10.76 -8.59
CA PHE A 361 -11.14 11.99 -9.32
C PHE A 361 -10.65 13.11 -8.40
N ARG A 362 -11.33 13.39 -7.28
CA ARG A 362 -10.92 14.46 -6.36
C ARG A 362 -11.55 14.29 -4.97
N TYR A 363 -10.96 14.98 -4.01
CA TYR A 363 -11.59 15.30 -2.73
C TYR A 363 -12.15 16.72 -2.74
N THR A 364 -13.05 17.03 -1.80
CA THR A 364 -13.54 18.41 -1.59
C THR A 364 -12.43 19.35 -1.13
N ASN A 365 -11.50 18.87 -0.30
CA ASN A 365 -10.25 19.55 0.03
C ASN A 365 -9.16 19.16 -0.96
N HIS A 366 -8.67 20.15 -1.70
CA HIS A 366 -7.64 19.95 -2.72
C HIS A 366 -6.24 19.63 -2.15
N ALA A 367 -6.00 19.90 -0.86
CA ALA A 367 -4.75 19.52 -0.19
C ALA A 367 -4.71 18.03 0.19
N ARG A 368 -5.83 17.31 0.04
CA ARG A 368 -5.89 15.89 0.39
C ARG A 368 -5.54 15.01 -0.80
N HIS A 369 -4.71 14.00 -0.53
CA HIS A 369 -4.20 13.10 -1.56
C HIS A 369 -4.71 11.66 -1.40
N GLY A 370 -5.10 11.27 -0.18
CA GLY A 370 -5.62 9.95 0.13
C GLY A 370 -6.45 9.93 1.41
N VAL A 371 -7.22 8.86 1.56
CA VAL A 371 -7.94 8.52 2.79
C VAL A 371 -7.95 7.00 2.95
N ALA A 372 -7.72 6.52 4.17
CA ALA A 372 -7.92 5.12 4.54
C ALA A 372 -9.09 4.96 5.52
N SER A 373 -9.94 3.98 5.24
CA SER A 373 -10.97 3.46 6.15
C SER A 373 -10.52 2.12 6.73
N ILE A 374 -10.70 1.97 8.05
CA ILE A 374 -10.25 0.80 8.82
C ILE A 374 -11.23 0.43 9.93
N PHE A 375 -11.27 -0.85 10.32
CA PHE A 375 -12.20 -1.33 11.35
C PHE A 375 -11.66 -1.27 12.79
N GLY A 376 -10.35 -1.31 12.96
CA GLY A 376 -9.68 -1.39 14.27
C GLY A 376 -9.23 -0.02 14.77
N LYS A 377 -9.19 0.13 16.10
CA LYS A 377 -8.61 1.32 16.73
C LYS A 377 -7.13 1.45 16.38
N ARG A 378 -6.68 2.68 16.16
CA ARG A 378 -5.25 3.02 16.03
C ARG A 378 -4.75 3.65 17.31
N GLU A 379 -3.44 3.61 17.51
CA GLU A 379 -2.80 4.29 18.65
C GLU A 379 -3.05 5.81 18.64
N CYS A 380 -3.11 6.42 17.47
CA CYS A 380 -3.34 7.86 17.29
C CYS A 380 -4.80 8.27 17.13
N ASP A 381 -5.71 7.33 16.91
CA ASP A 381 -7.08 7.62 16.51
C ASP A 381 -7.99 6.47 16.94
N GLU A 382 -8.88 6.74 17.91
CA GLU A 382 -9.85 5.75 18.39
C GLU A 382 -10.98 5.49 17.42
N SER A 383 -11.11 6.30 16.38
CA SER A 383 -12.19 6.12 15.42
C SER A 383 -12.01 4.86 14.59
N THR A 384 -13.14 4.30 14.22
CA THR A 384 -13.23 3.16 13.31
C THR A 384 -14.19 3.53 12.20
N SER A 385 -13.86 3.16 10.98
CA SER A 385 -14.78 3.21 9.85
C SER A 385 -15.73 2.02 9.85
N ASP A 386 -16.84 2.19 9.14
CA ASP A 386 -17.82 1.13 8.96
C ASP A 386 -17.45 0.17 7.83
N THR A 387 -16.42 0.49 7.03
CA THR A 387 -15.84 -0.35 5.97
C THR A 387 -14.32 -0.35 6.04
N SER A 388 -13.65 -1.10 5.16
CA SER A 388 -12.21 -1.01 4.96
C SER A 388 -11.83 -0.81 3.51
N GLY A 389 -10.88 0.08 3.27
CA GLY A 389 -10.36 0.39 1.94
C GLY A 389 -9.57 1.69 1.93
N VAL A 390 -8.92 1.94 0.81
CA VAL A 390 -8.13 3.15 0.56
C VAL A 390 -8.69 3.83 -0.68
N THR A 391 -8.84 5.15 -0.62
CA THR A 391 -9.10 5.99 -1.79
C THR A 391 -7.94 6.96 -1.97
N PHE A 392 -7.61 7.29 -3.21
CA PHE A 392 -6.52 8.22 -3.51
C PHE A 392 -6.73 8.95 -4.83
N VAL A 393 -6.11 10.11 -4.95
CA VAL A 393 -6.12 10.94 -6.17
C VAL A 393 -4.73 10.94 -6.81
N ASP A 394 -4.67 11.01 -8.14
CA ASP A 394 -3.38 11.22 -8.82
C ASP A 394 -2.95 12.68 -8.77
N ASN A 395 -1.66 12.87 -8.55
CA ASN A 395 -1.00 14.17 -8.54
C ASN A 395 0.37 14.06 -9.21
N PHE A 396 0.88 15.20 -9.66
CA PHE A 396 2.19 15.33 -10.29
C PHE A 396 3.10 16.23 -9.42
N PRO A 397 4.41 15.94 -9.27
CA PRO A 397 5.20 14.88 -9.91
C PRO A 397 5.20 13.53 -9.18
N ASP A 398 5.41 12.43 -9.91
CA ASP A 398 5.52 11.07 -9.33
C ASP A 398 6.70 10.90 -8.38
N SER A 399 7.75 11.71 -8.51
CA SER A 399 8.86 11.68 -7.55
C SER A 399 8.41 11.88 -6.11
N ILE A 400 7.26 12.53 -5.90
CA ILE A 400 6.64 12.78 -4.60
C ILE A 400 5.36 11.94 -4.44
N TRP A 401 4.45 11.99 -5.42
CA TRP A 401 3.11 11.45 -5.26
C TRP A 401 2.98 9.95 -5.54
N LYS A 402 4.05 9.27 -5.95
CA LYS A 402 4.03 7.79 -6.09
C LYS A 402 3.83 7.07 -4.76
N TYR A 403 4.12 7.72 -3.63
CA TYR A 403 4.03 7.12 -2.30
C TYR A 403 2.63 7.20 -1.65
N VAL A 404 1.67 7.90 -2.25
CA VAL A 404 0.34 8.10 -1.64
C VAL A 404 -0.36 6.77 -1.37
N VAL A 405 -0.37 5.85 -2.34
CA VAL A 405 -1.05 4.55 -2.16
C VAL A 405 -0.46 3.77 -1.00
N VAL A 406 0.88 3.75 -0.87
CA VAL A 406 1.53 3.03 0.23
C VAL A 406 1.38 3.73 1.58
N HIS A 407 1.31 5.06 1.59
CA HIS A 407 0.98 5.85 2.78
C HIS A 407 -0.40 5.47 3.31
N GLU A 408 -1.42 5.47 2.46
CA GLU A 408 -2.78 5.10 2.85
C GLU A 408 -2.90 3.61 3.23
N LEU A 409 -2.16 2.72 2.55
CA LEU A 409 -2.05 1.32 2.98
C LEU A 409 -1.34 1.19 4.34
N GLY A 410 -0.43 2.11 4.67
CA GLY A 410 0.14 2.24 6.01
C GLY A 410 -0.94 2.52 7.05
N HIS A 411 -1.82 3.49 6.79
CA HIS A 411 -3.00 3.73 7.63
C HIS A 411 -3.94 2.53 7.68
N TYR A 412 -4.12 1.82 6.56
CA TYR A 412 -4.92 0.60 6.48
C TYR A 412 -4.45 -0.48 7.45
N VAL A 413 -3.13 -0.60 7.65
CA VAL A 413 -2.51 -1.51 8.62
C VAL A 413 -2.21 -0.86 9.97
N GLY A 414 -2.92 0.22 10.28
CA GLY A 414 -2.92 0.83 11.62
C GLY A 414 -1.79 1.80 11.91
N LEU A 415 -1.01 2.22 10.91
CA LEU A 415 0.01 3.24 11.10
C LEU A 415 -0.61 4.63 11.26
N CYS A 416 0.16 5.48 11.92
CA CYS A 416 -0.16 6.87 12.24
C CYS A 416 0.85 7.78 11.57
N HIS A 417 0.49 9.06 11.39
CA HIS A 417 1.42 10.02 10.84
C HIS A 417 2.67 10.21 11.72
N THR A 418 3.81 10.41 11.08
CA THR A 418 5.10 10.61 11.73
C THR A 418 5.77 11.90 11.25
N ASP A 419 6.68 12.44 12.05
CA ASP A 419 7.52 13.56 11.63
C ASP A 419 8.62 13.12 10.65
N GLY A 420 8.98 14.03 9.73
CA GLY A 420 10.10 13.89 8.79
C GLY A 420 9.67 13.53 7.37
N VAL A 421 10.02 14.39 6.40
CA VAL A 421 9.71 14.18 4.96
C VAL A 421 10.42 12.96 4.36
N ASP A 422 11.38 12.39 5.09
CA ASP A 422 12.04 11.13 4.79
C ASP A 422 11.17 9.89 5.07
N ARG A 423 9.96 10.08 5.60
CA ARG A 423 9.08 9.01 6.06
C ARG A 423 7.86 8.89 5.18
N ILE A 424 7.48 7.65 4.87
CA ILE A 424 6.26 7.40 4.08
C ILE A 424 5.04 7.93 4.81
N MET A 425 4.93 7.72 6.13
CA MET A 425 3.81 8.21 6.94
C MET A 425 3.88 9.70 7.29
N PHE A 426 4.66 10.51 6.58
CA PHE A 426 4.72 11.95 6.81
C PHE A 426 3.45 12.66 6.32
N SER A 427 2.96 13.61 7.12
CA SER A 427 1.91 14.56 6.71
C SER A 427 2.27 15.96 7.19
N SER A 428 2.20 16.94 6.28
CA SER A 428 2.46 18.34 6.60
C SER A 428 1.35 19.01 7.43
N GLU A 429 0.15 18.43 7.45
CA GLU A 429 -0.98 19.00 8.20
C GLU A 429 -0.87 18.73 9.71
N GLU A 430 -0.37 17.55 10.09
CA GLU A 430 -0.34 17.10 11.49
C GLU A 430 1.05 17.19 12.12
N LYS A 431 2.10 17.27 11.30
CA LYS A 431 3.50 17.10 11.74
C LYS A 431 4.40 18.17 11.15
N SER A 432 5.42 18.54 11.92
CA SER A 432 6.33 19.60 11.50
C SER A 432 7.38 19.06 10.54
N ALA A 433 7.53 19.69 9.37
CA ALA A 433 8.67 19.42 8.48
C ALA A 433 10.02 19.83 9.11
N ALA A 434 9.98 20.71 10.12
CA ALA A 434 11.12 21.39 10.72
C ALA A 434 11.41 20.97 12.17
N ALA A 435 11.25 19.69 12.52
CA ALA A 435 11.87 19.19 13.75
C ALA A 435 13.40 19.39 13.62
N GLY A 436 14.02 20.13 14.55
CA GLY A 436 15.38 20.75 14.43
C GLY A 436 16.59 19.84 14.15
N TRP A 437 16.38 18.56 13.85
CA TRP A 437 17.35 17.58 13.34
C TRP A 437 17.08 17.13 11.89
N SER A 438 16.12 17.77 11.20
CA SER A 438 15.64 17.36 9.89
C SER A 438 16.70 17.40 8.81
N ILE A 439 17.66 18.33 8.84
CA ILE A 439 18.69 18.42 7.79
C ILE A 439 19.68 17.24 7.85
N PRO A 440 20.38 16.94 8.97
CA PRO A 440 21.22 15.75 9.07
C PRO A 440 20.45 14.45 8.83
N ARG A 441 19.20 14.37 9.30
CA ARG A 441 18.34 13.20 9.11
C ARG A 441 17.89 13.04 7.66
N LEU A 442 17.57 14.13 6.97
CA LEU A 442 17.25 14.15 5.55
C LEU A 442 18.48 13.75 4.73
N PHE A 443 19.67 14.27 5.04
CA PHE A 443 20.91 13.84 4.39
C PHE A 443 21.23 12.37 4.67
N TRP A 444 21.06 11.90 5.91
CA TRP A 444 21.26 10.50 6.26
C TRP A 444 20.24 9.58 5.58
N SER A 445 18.97 9.98 5.51
CA SER A 445 17.93 9.21 4.82
C SER A 445 18.11 9.25 3.30
N ALA A 446 18.44 10.41 2.72
CA ALA A 446 18.80 10.52 1.31
C ALA A 446 20.04 9.66 0.99
N TYR A 447 21.02 9.63 1.90
CA TYR A 447 22.21 8.77 1.78
C TYR A 447 21.87 7.28 1.91
N ARG A 448 21.03 6.89 2.87
CA ARG A 448 20.68 5.49 3.14
C ARG A 448 19.70 4.95 2.10
N SER A 449 18.59 5.64 1.92
CA SER A 449 17.39 5.17 1.25
C SER A 449 17.15 5.87 -0.08
N GLY A 450 17.57 7.13 -0.19
CA GLY A 450 17.38 7.97 -1.40
C GLY A 450 15.91 8.29 -1.70
N GLU A 451 14.99 7.75 -0.91
CA GLU A 451 13.54 7.79 -1.05
C GLU A 451 12.92 7.61 0.35
N PRO A 452 11.68 8.12 0.58
CA PRO A 452 10.97 7.88 1.82
C PRO A 452 10.83 6.40 2.17
N ASP A 453 10.89 6.07 3.46
CA ASP A 453 10.82 4.69 3.94
C ASP A 453 9.99 4.52 5.22
N PHE A 454 9.68 3.26 5.52
CA PHE A 454 9.18 2.83 6.81
C PHE A 454 10.32 2.42 7.75
N THR A 455 10.18 2.69 9.05
CA THR A 455 11.10 2.12 10.05
C THR A 455 10.66 0.77 10.57
N LEU A 456 11.63 0.07 11.17
CA LEU A 456 11.36 -1.14 11.95
C LEU A 456 10.26 -0.94 13.01
N ASP A 457 10.17 0.22 13.65
CA ASP A 457 9.14 0.48 14.66
C ASP A 457 7.75 0.61 14.04
N GLU A 458 7.62 1.24 12.88
CA GLU A 458 6.37 1.23 12.12
C GLU A 458 6.01 -0.19 11.68
N ALA A 459 6.98 -0.97 11.16
CA ALA A 459 6.74 -2.37 10.83
C ALA A 459 6.23 -3.16 12.05
N LYS A 460 6.81 -2.96 13.25
CA LYS A 460 6.32 -3.59 14.49
C LYS A 460 4.90 -3.15 14.84
N LYS A 461 4.57 -1.87 14.69
CA LYS A 461 3.21 -1.34 14.94
C LYS A 461 2.19 -1.92 13.95
N ALA A 462 2.52 -1.96 12.67
CA ALA A 462 1.70 -2.60 11.65
C ALA A 462 1.43 -4.06 11.98
N TRP A 463 2.45 -4.83 12.38
CA TRP A 463 2.27 -6.23 12.76
C TRP A 463 1.49 -6.43 14.05
N THR A 464 1.60 -5.53 15.02
CA THR A 464 0.73 -5.53 16.19
C THR A 464 -0.73 -5.38 15.76
N TYR A 465 -1.03 -4.39 14.92
CA TYR A 465 -2.37 -4.15 14.40
C TYR A 465 -2.90 -5.34 13.60
N ILE A 466 -2.09 -5.89 12.69
CA ILE A 466 -2.44 -7.05 11.86
C ILE A 466 -2.78 -8.25 12.75
N VAL A 467 -1.90 -8.61 13.68
CA VAL A 467 -2.14 -9.77 14.55
C VAL A 467 -3.37 -9.55 15.42
N GLU A 468 -3.65 -8.32 15.86
CA GLU A 468 -4.81 -7.99 16.67
C GLU A 468 -6.13 -8.06 15.88
N ASN A 469 -6.17 -7.52 14.66
CA ASN A 469 -7.42 -7.25 13.94
C ASN A 469 -7.71 -8.20 12.78
N PHE A 470 -6.70 -8.81 12.16
CA PHE A 470 -6.90 -9.68 11.01
C PHE A 470 -7.42 -11.06 11.46
N ASP A 471 -8.29 -11.65 10.64
CA ASP A 471 -8.72 -13.03 10.83
C ASP A 471 -7.51 -13.98 10.66
N PRO A 472 -7.37 -15.06 11.47
CA PRO A 472 -6.27 -16.01 11.32
C PRO A 472 -6.18 -16.62 9.92
N THR A 473 -7.29 -16.73 9.18
CA THR A 473 -7.27 -17.19 7.79
C THR A 473 -6.60 -16.19 6.85
N CYS A 474 -6.68 -14.87 7.12
CA CYS A 474 -5.88 -13.87 6.39
C CYS A 474 -4.37 -14.13 6.55
N LEU A 475 -3.97 -14.70 7.69
CA LEU A 475 -2.58 -15.04 8.01
C LEU A 475 -2.19 -16.44 7.50
N GLY A 476 -3.07 -17.10 6.75
CA GLY A 476 -2.85 -18.42 6.15
C GLY A 476 -3.19 -19.61 7.03
N ALA A 477 -3.91 -19.42 8.15
CA ALA A 477 -4.54 -20.54 8.83
C ALA A 477 -5.64 -21.16 7.96
N ALA A 478 -5.78 -22.48 8.00
CA ALA A 478 -6.95 -23.14 7.45
C ALA A 478 -8.20 -22.63 8.18
N PRO A 479 -9.35 -22.46 7.49
CA PRO A 479 -10.60 -22.15 8.17
C PRO A 479 -10.85 -23.26 9.20
N SER A 480 -11.01 -22.87 10.47
CA SER A 480 -11.40 -23.81 11.50
C SER A 480 -12.71 -24.48 11.05
N PRO A 481 -12.81 -25.82 11.05
CA PRO A 481 -14.10 -26.44 10.78
C PRO A 481 -15.12 -25.85 11.74
N PRO A 482 -16.36 -25.57 11.27
CA PRO A 482 -17.40 -25.11 12.16
C PRO A 482 -17.46 -26.07 13.35
N PRO A 483 -17.57 -25.58 14.59
CA PRO A 483 -17.56 -26.45 15.75
C PRO A 483 -18.63 -27.53 15.54
N LEU A 484 -18.20 -28.80 15.59
CA LEU A 484 -19.05 -29.98 15.34
C LEU A 484 -20.28 -30.05 16.25
N PHE A 485 -20.28 -29.24 17.31
CA PHE A 485 -21.41 -28.99 18.18
C PHE A 485 -21.66 -27.49 18.22
N PRO A 486 -22.93 -27.02 18.14
CA PRO A 486 -23.24 -25.64 18.49
C PRO A 486 -22.64 -25.35 19.87
N PRO A 487 -22.15 -24.13 20.13
CA PRO A 487 -21.62 -23.79 21.44
C PRO A 487 -22.67 -24.20 22.48
N GLY A 488 -22.29 -25.13 23.36
CA GLY A 488 -23.15 -25.53 24.47
C GLY A 488 -23.56 -24.27 25.24
N PRO A 489 -24.72 -24.29 25.93
CA PRO A 489 -25.18 -23.14 26.69
C PRO A 489 -24.03 -22.59 27.52
N ILE A 490 -23.67 -21.33 27.28
CA ILE A 490 -22.61 -20.64 28.02
C ILE A 490 -22.91 -20.87 29.50
N PRO A 491 -21.98 -21.48 30.27
CA PRO A 491 -22.18 -21.66 31.69
C PRO A 491 -22.52 -20.29 32.27
N ARG A 492 -23.68 -20.18 32.93
CA ARG A 492 -24.05 -18.89 33.55
C ARG A 492 -22.87 -18.46 34.42
N PRO A 493 -22.41 -17.20 34.30
CA PRO A 493 -21.39 -16.72 35.22
C PRO A 493 -21.86 -17.02 36.65
N PRO A 494 -20.95 -17.48 37.53
CA PRO A 494 -21.30 -17.73 38.92
C PRO A 494 -21.98 -16.48 39.47
N ALA A 495 -23.10 -16.67 40.17
CA ALA A 495 -23.82 -15.55 40.77
C ALA A 495 -22.81 -14.68 41.54
N PRO A 496 -22.87 -13.34 41.39
CA PRO A 496 -21.97 -12.47 42.12
C PRO A 496 -22.07 -12.81 43.62
N PRO A 497 -20.93 -12.84 44.34
CA PRO A 497 -20.96 -13.08 45.78
C PRO A 497 -21.91 -12.06 46.41
N LYS A 498 -22.83 -12.54 47.28
CA LYS A 498 -23.70 -11.65 48.04
C LYS A 498 -22.82 -10.59 48.70
N PRO A 499 -23.15 -9.28 48.57
CA PRO A 499 -22.43 -8.26 49.30
C PRO A 499 -22.47 -8.59 50.79
N PRO A 500 -21.36 -8.39 51.53
CA PRO A 500 -21.35 -8.60 52.97
C PRO A 500 -22.48 -7.77 53.60
N GLU A 501 -23.26 -8.40 54.49
CA GLU A 501 -24.26 -7.69 55.29
C GLU A 501 -23.56 -6.53 55.99
N GLY A 502 -23.99 -5.31 55.67
CA GLY A 502 -23.42 -4.10 56.23
C GLY A 502 -23.53 -4.11 57.76
N PRO A 503 -22.62 -3.41 58.47
CA PRO A 503 -22.67 -3.33 59.92
C PRO A 503 -24.03 -2.78 60.39
N PRO A 504 -24.57 -3.29 61.51
CA PRO A 504 -25.84 -2.82 62.05
C PRO A 504 -25.80 -1.30 62.25
N LYS A 505 -26.86 -0.62 61.80
CA LYS A 505 -27.00 0.83 61.98
C LYS A 505 -26.93 1.17 63.47
N PRO A 506 -26.16 2.19 63.87
CA PRO A 506 -26.13 2.65 65.26
C PRO A 506 -27.50 3.18 65.66
N ASP A 507 -27.94 2.79 66.86
CA ASP A 507 -29.18 3.24 67.49
C ASP A 507 -29.21 4.78 67.56
N GLY A 508 -30.29 5.36 67.06
CA GLY A 508 -30.50 6.80 67.07
C GLY A 508 -30.59 7.38 68.49
N PRO A 509 -30.33 8.69 68.64
CA PRO A 509 -30.29 9.33 69.96
C PRO A 509 -31.65 9.32 70.64
N ILE A 510 -31.63 8.90 71.91
CA ILE A 510 -32.74 8.96 72.86
C ILE A 510 -33.02 10.44 73.16
N VAL A 511 -34.18 10.93 72.73
CA VAL A 511 -34.70 12.25 73.09
C VAL A 511 -35.38 12.14 74.46
N LYS A 512 -34.98 13.01 75.40
CA LYS A 512 -35.74 13.35 76.61
C LYS A 512 -36.20 14.80 76.51
#